data_AF-A0AAD7QJQ3-F1
#
_entry.id   AF-A0AAD7QJQ3-F1
#
_cell.length_a   1.000
_cell.length_b   1.000
_cell.length_c   1.000
_cell.angle_alpha   90.00
_cell.angle_beta   90.00
_cell.angle_gamma   90.00
#
_symmetry.space_group_name_H-M   'P 1'
#
loop_
_entity.id
_entity.type
_entity.pdbx_description
1 polymer ?
#
loop_
_entity_poly.entity_id
_entity_poly.type
_entity_poly.pdbx_seq_one_letter_code
_entity_poly.pdbx_strand_id
1 'polypeptide(L)'
;MASSLFKTLIKSKKYPSMSRSFSLVTTQVSNHTAKWMQDTSKKSPMELINEVPPIKVEGRIVACEGDNNPALGHPIEYICLDLEAPAVCKYCGLRYVQDHHH
;
A
#
# COMPACT_ATOMS: atom_id res chain seq x y z
N MET A 1 -59.02 -19.33 9.71
CA MET A 1 -57.72 -19.39 10.42
C MET A 1 -56.82 -18.33 9.84
N ALA A 2 -56.09 -17.65 10.73
CA ALA A 2 -55.59 -16.29 10.56
C ALA A 2 -54.40 -16.13 9.59
N SER A 3 -54.37 -14.93 9.02
CA SER A 3 -53.30 -14.20 8.32
C SER A 3 -51.93 -14.20 9.01
N SER A 4 -50.85 -14.24 8.21
CA SER A 4 -49.60 -13.47 8.39
C SER A 4 -48.62 -13.84 7.25
N LEU A 5 -48.40 -13.00 6.23
CA LEU A 5 -47.43 -11.90 6.20
C LEU A 5 -46.13 -12.18 6.95
N PHE A 6 -45.12 -12.71 6.24
CA PHE A 6 -43.72 -12.38 6.53
C PHE A 6 -42.93 -12.16 5.24
N LYS A 7 -42.80 -10.87 4.89
CA LYS A 7 -41.70 -10.35 4.07
C LYS A 7 -40.41 -10.55 4.85
N THR A 8 -39.42 -11.22 4.28
CA THR A 8 -38.05 -11.19 4.84
C THR A 8 -37.14 -10.54 3.82
N LEU A 9 -36.85 -9.26 4.08
CA LEU A 9 -35.81 -8.46 3.45
C LEU A 9 -34.46 -9.18 3.56
N ILE A 10 -33.81 -9.38 2.42
CA ILE A 10 -32.39 -9.74 2.36
C ILE A 10 -31.61 -8.49 2.81
N LYS A 11 -31.34 -8.43 4.11
CA LYS A 11 -30.51 -7.42 4.75
C LYS A 11 -29.08 -7.57 4.26
N SER A 12 -28.69 -6.74 3.28
CA SER A 12 -27.30 -6.54 2.89
C SER A 12 -26.46 -6.26 4.15
N LYS A 13 -25.59 -7.19 4.50
CA LYS A 13 -24.55 -6.94 5.50
C LYS A 13 -23.55 -6.00 4.85
N LYS A 14 -23.71 -4.70 5.08
CA LYS A 14 -22.60 -3.74 4.93
C LYS A 14 -21.48 -4.21 5.85
N TYR A 15 -20.46 -4.85 5.28
CA TYR A 15 -19.20 -5.07 5.96
C TYR A 15 -18.67 -3.70 6.39
N PRO A 16 -18.21 -3.52 7.65
CA PRO A 16 -17.58 -2.27 8.04
C PRO A 16 -16.30 -2.12 7.21
N SER A 17 -16.32 -1.16 6.29
CA SER A 17 -15.12 -0.58 5.72
C SER A 17 -14.27 -0.09 6.89
N MET A 18 -13.21 -0.83 7.21
CA MET A 18 -12.18 -0.42 8.15
C MET A 18 -11.47 0.79 7.54
N SER A 19 -12.08 1.98 7.67
CA SER A 19 -11.39 3.25 7.43
C SER A 19 -10.34 3.36 8.52
N ARG A 20 -9.13 2.87 8.24
CA ARG A 20 -7.98 3.14 9.09
C ARG A 20 -7.73 4.64 8.92
N SER A 21 -8.16 5.44 9.90
CA SER A 21 -7.78 6.85 9.97
C SER A 21 -6.26 6.95 10.03
N PHE A 22 -5.63 7.19 8.88
CA PHE A 22 -4.18 7.32 8.71
C PHE A 22 -3.61 8.61 9.35
N SER A 23 -4.46 9.54 9.75
CA SER A 23 -4.08 10.87 10.22
C SER A 23 -3.26 10.88 11.52
N LEU A 24 -3.35 9.84 12.37
CA LEU A 24 -2.61 9.79 13.63
C LEU A 24 -1.21 9.17 13.50
N VAL A 25 -0.90 8.53 12.36
CA VAL A 25 0.37 7.82 12.14
C VAL A 25 1.45 8.75 11.60
N THR A 26 1.08 9.81 10.87
CA THR A 26 2.04 10.77 10.29
C THR A 26 3.01 11.34 11.33
N THR A 27 2.53 11.73 12.51
CA THR A 27 3.39 12.27 13.58
C THR A 27 4.34 11.22 14.16
N GLN A 28 3.96 9.94 14.16
CA GLN A 28 4.82 8.86 14.66
C GLN A 28 5.89 8.41 13.66
N VAL A 29 5.67 8.59 12.36
CA VAL A 29 6.63 8.20 11.31
C VAL A 29 7.81 9.18 11.24
N SER A 30 7.58 10.48 11.38
CA SER A 30 8.67 11.46 11.54
C SER A 30 9.53 11.17 12.79
N ASN A 31 8.90 10.66 13.84
CA ASN A 31 9.58 10.21 15.07
C ASN A 31 10.39 8.91 14.90
N HIS A 32 10.22 8.14 13.84
CA HIS A 32 10.97 6.89 13.69
C HIS A 32 12.43 7.17 13.33
N THR A 33 12.68 7.92 12.25
CA THR A 33 14.06 8.18 11.78
C THR A 33 14.85 9.03 12.76
N ALA A 34 14.19 10.00 13.42
CA ALA A 34 14.80 10.85 14.44
C ALA A 34 15.39 10.08 15.65
N LYS A 35 14.95 8.83 15.88
CA LYS A 35 15.49 7.99 16.98
C LYS A 35 16.89 7.45 16.72
N TRP A 36 17.28 7.28 15.46
CA TRP A 36 18.53 6.58 15.11
C TRP A 36 19.44 7.38 14.17
N MET A 37 18.90 8.29 13.36
CA MET A 37 19.69 9.12 12.44
C MET A 37 20.14 10.40 13.16
N GLN A 38 21.41 10.45 13.54
CA GLN A 38 22.00 11.61 14.23
C GLN A 38 22.39 12.73 13.27
N ASP A 39 22.82 12.38 12.05
CA ASP A 39 23.16 13.34 11.01
C ASP A 39 21.90 13.82 10.28
N THR A 40 21.41 15.01 10.65
CA THR A 40 20.22 15.64 10.05
C THR A 40 20.53 16.52 8.84
N SER A 41 21.80 16.61 8.43
CA SER A 41 22.20 17.39 7.24
C SER A 41 21.82 16.70 5.93
N LYS A 42 21.63 15.37 5.96
CA LYS A 42 21.24 14.54 4.82
C LYS A 42 19.77 14.16 4.92
N LYS A 43 19.14 13.96 3.76
CA LYS A 43 17.79 13.41 3.67
C LYS A 43 17.75 12.02 4.29
N SER A 44 16.72 11.75 5.07
CA SER A 44 16.44 10.43 5.63
C SER A 44 16.08 9.42 4.53
N PRO A 45 16.25 8.11 4.77
CA PRO A 45 15.81 7.10 3.81
C PRO A 45 14.32 7.19 3.46
N MET A 46 13.48 7.58 4.43
CA MET A 46 12.04 7.79 4.21
C MET A 46 11.77 8.96 3.26
N GLU A 47 12.55 10.04 3.33
CA GLU A 47 12.46 11.16 2.39
C GLU A 47 12.93 10.75 1.00
N LEU A 48 14.09 10.07 0.92
CA LEU A 48 14.66 9.62 -0.37
C LEU A 48 13.72 8.69 -1.13
N ILE A 49 13.10 7.71 -0.47
CA ILE A 49 12.15 6.81 -1.16
C ILE A 49 10.85 7.53 -1.56
N ASN A 50 10.44 8.56 -0.81
CA ASN A 50 9.26 9.34 -1.16
C ASN A 50 9.46 10.22 -2.39
N GLU A 51 10.71 10.58 -2.71
CA GLU A 51 11.08 11.31 -3.93
C GLU A 51 11.02 10.41 -5.18
N VAL A 52 11.14 9.08 -5.02
CA VAL A 52 11.05 8.14 -6.15
C VAL A 52 9.59 8.03 -6.61
N PRO A 53 9.27 8.34 -7.89
CA PRO A 53 7.89 8.27 -8.38
C PRO A 53 7.38 6.82 -8.45
N PRO A 54 6.07 6.57 -8.33
CA PRO A 54 5.49 5.26 -8.58
C PRO A 54 5.78 4.75 -10.00
N ILE A 55 6.16 3.48 -10.10
CA ILE A 55 6.45 2.77 -11.34
C ILE A 55 5.13 2.28 -11.93
N LYS A 56 4.86 2.67 -13.18
CA LYS A 56 3.71 2.18 -13.95
C LYS A 56 4.04 0.83 -14.57
N VAL A 57 3.13 -0.11 -14.44
CA VAL A 57 3.23 -1.43 -15.09
C VAL A 57 1.89 -1.81 -15.72
N GLU A 58 1.91 -2.55 -16.82
CA GLU A 58 0.68 -2.96 -17.52
C GLU A 58 -0.06 -4.10 -16.79
N GLY A 59 0.71 -4.99 -16.13
CA GLY A 59 0.19 -6.17 -15.46
C GLY A 59 -0.52 -5.85 -14.14
N ARG A 60 -1.47 -6.72 -13.76
CA ARG A 60 -2.17 -6.66 -12.46
C ARG A 60 -1.31 -7.09 -11.26
N ILE A 61 -0.21 -7.81 -11.54
CA ILE A 61 0.74 -8.29 -10.52
C ILE A 61 2.14 -7.92 -10.99
N VAL A 62 2.94 -7.36 -10.08
CA VAL A 62 4.36 -7.08 -10.30
C VAL A 62 5.22 -7.98 -9.40
N ALA A 63 6.37 -8.43 -9.92
CA ALA A 63 7.41 -9.10 -9.15
C ALA A 63 8.53 -8.10 -8.86
N CYS A 64 8.68 -7.69 -7.60
CA CYS A 64 9.76 -6.81 -7.19
C CYS A 64 10.93 -7.64 -6.66
N GLU A 65 12.07 -7.54 -7.32
CA GLU A 65 13.31 -8.23 -6.92
C GLU A 65 14.27 -7.28 -6.16
N GLY A 66 14.06 -5.97 -6.25
CA GLY A 66 14.80 -4.94 -5.52
C GLY A 66 16.04 -4.39 -6.26
N ASP A 67 16.62 -5.16 -7.18
CA ASP A 67 17.71 -4.74 -8.05
C ASP A 67 17.62 -5.48 -9.40
N ASN A 68 18.38 -5.04 -10.42
CA ASN A 68 18.48 -5.76 -11.70
C ASN A 68 19.18 -7.12 -11.55
N ASN A 69 20.02 -7.27 -10.53
CA ASN A 69 20.60 -8.54 -10.15
C ASN A 69 19.80 -9.14 -8.97
N PRO A 70 19.06 -10.24 -9.17
CA PRO A 70 18.25 -10.86 -8.11
C PRO A 70 19.06 -11.25 -6.86
N ALA A 71 20.37 -11.49 -7.00
CA ALA A 71 21.24 -11.84 -5.87
C ALA A 71 21.61 -10.64 -4.97
N LEU A 72 21.44 -9.40 -5.44
CA LEU A 72 21.74 -8.18 -4.68
C LEU A 72 20.49 -7.49 -4.14
N GLY A 73 19.32 -7.98 -4.52
CA GLY A 73 18.03 -7.46 -4.12
C GLY A 73 17.49 -8.08 -2.84
N HIS A 74 16.17 -8.16 -2.76
CA HIS A 74 15.43 -8.79 -1.66
C HIS A 74 14.66 -10.01 -2.17
N PRO A 75 14.12 -10.87 -1.29
CA PRO A 75 13.24 -11.95 -1.72
C PRO A 75 12.12 -11.43 -2.62
N ILE A 76 11.85 -12.14 -3.71
CA ILE A 76 10.86 -11.71 -4.71
C ILE A 76 9.52 -11.46 -4.02
N GLU A 77 8.99 -10.25 -4.14
CA GLU A 77 7.67 -9.89 -3.64
C GLU A 77 6.71 -9.74 -4.82
N TYR A 78 5.68 -10.61 -4.86
CA TYR A 78 4.57 -10.46 -5.79
C TYR A 78 3.52 -9.53 -5.19
N ILE A 79 3.22 -8.43 -5.88
CA ILE A 79 2.37 -7.35 -5.38
C ILE A 79 1.17 -7.19 -6.32
N CYS A 80 -0.03 -7.19 -5.74
CA CYS A 80 -1.28 -6.97 -6.46
C CYS A 80 -1.56 -5.47 -6.65
N LEU A 81 -1.94 -5.08 -7.88
CA LEU A 81 -2.15 -3.68 -8.30
C LEU A 81 -3.60 -3.38 -8.65
N ASP A 82 -4.54 -4.19 -8.15
CA ASP A 82 -5.98 -4.03 -8.40
C ASP A 82 -6.58 -2.77 -7.76
N LEU A 83 -5.84 -2.11 -6.86
CA LEU A 83 -6.26 -0.88 -6.20
C LEU A 83 -5.68 0.33 -6.95
N GLU A 84 -6.47 1.39 -7.08
CA GLU A 84 -6.06 2.67 -7.68
C GLU A 84 -4.87 3.32 -6.94
N ALA A 85 -4.76 3.08 -5.64
CA ALA A 85 -3.67 3.62 -4.82
C ALA A 85 -2.35 2.86 -5.09
N PRO A 86 -1.20 3.56 -5.18
CA PRO A 86 0.09 2.91 -5.37
C PRO A 86 0.38 1.84 -4.32
N ALA A 87 0.68 0.63 -4.78
CA ALA A 87 1.08 -0.48 -3.92
C ALA A 87 2.58 -0.40 -3.61
N VAL A 88 2.95 -0.59 -2.35
CA VAL A 88 4.33 -0.44 -1.87
C VAL A 88 4.97 -1.81 -1.72
N CYS A 89 6.17 -2.00 -2.27
CA CYS A 89 7.03 -3.13 -1.93
C CYS A 89 7.52 -3.00 -0.48
N LYS A 90 7.31 -4.02 0.33
CA LYS A 90 7.62 -3.98 1.77
C LYS A 90 9.12 -3.96 2.07
N TYR A 91 9.94 -4.39 1.11
CA TYR A 91 11.39 -4.48 1.28
C TYR A 91 12.09 -3.18 0.86
N CYS A 92 11.96 -2.79 -0.41
CA CYS A 92 12.66 -1.61 -0.94
C CYS A 92 11.84 -0.32 -0.88
N GLY A 93 10.54 -0.38 -0.60
CA GLY A 93 9.67 0.79 -0.52
C GLY A 93 9.26 1.37 -1.89
N LEU A 94 9.67 0.75 -3.00
CA LEU A 94 9.22 1.15 -4.34
C LEU A 94 7.71 1.04 -4.45
N ARG A 95 7.12 1.97 -5.20
CA ARG A 95 5.68 2.08 -5.41
C ARG A 95 5.34 1.65 -6.82
N TYR A 96 4.27 0.89 -6.97
CA TYR A 96 3.78 0.39 -8.25
C TYR A 96 2.32 0.77 -8.44
N VAL A 97 1.96 1.11 -9.68
CA VAL A 97 0.59 1.38 -10.11
C VAL A 97 0.32 0.66 -11.42
N GLN A 98 -0.90 0.15 -11.60
CA GLN A 98 -1.28 -0.41 -12.89
C GLN A 98 -1.57 0.74 -13.87
N ASP A 99 -1.04 0.68 -15.09
CA ASP A 99 -1.39 1.62 -16.15
C ASP A 99 -2.71 1.17 -16.79
N HIS A 100 -3.81 1.80 -16.37
CA HIS A 100 -5.13 1.54 -16.91
C HIS A 100 -5.28 2.23 -18.28
N HIS A 101 -4.96 1.52 -19.35
CA HIS A 101 -5.33 1.95 -20.70
C HIS A 101 -6.84 1.78 -20.88
N HIS A 102 -7.56 2.91 -20.90
CA HIS A 102 -8.94 2.99 -21.37
C HIS A 102 -8.99 3.10 -22.89
#